data_AF-A0A7V4XE67-F1
#
_entry.id   AF-A0A7V4XE67-F1
#
_cell.length_a   1.000
_cell.length_b   1.000
_cell.length_c   1.000
_cell.angle_alpha   90.00
_cell.angle_beta   90.00
_cell.angle_gamma   90.00
#
_symmetry.space_group_name_H-M   'P 1'
#
loop_
_entity.id
_entity.type
_entity.pdbx_description
1 polymer ?
#
loop_
_entity_poly.entity_id
_entity_poly.type
_entity_poly.pdbx_seq_one_letter_code
_entity_poly.pdbx_strand_id
1 'polypeptide(L)'
;MSMTNPERELVRLIRQTQFGCISNIKLVAGQPVLDSNTSVSIEFKLSGTEPTKEVLSEQDYARRPQVRTLFERFRTLGNGTVECLHVRDGLPFKMTIKRKALI
;
A
#
# COMPACT_ATOMS: atom_id res chain seq x y z
N MET A 1 2.53 16.96 6.92
CA MET A 1 3.46 16.31 5.98
C MET A 1 2.73 16.08 4.68
N SER A 2 3.26 16.61 3.57
CA SER A 2 2.76 16.32 2.23
C SER A 2 3.37 15.00 1.75
N MET A 3 2.55 14.14 1.14
CA MET A 3 3.04 12.96 0.43
C MET A 3 3.87 13.36 -0.79
N THR A 4 4.85 12.54 -1.15
CA THR A 4 5.53 12.63 -2.45
C THR A 4 4.59 12.20 -3.58
N ASN A 5 4.98 12.41 -4.84
CA ASN A 5 4.19 11.92 -5.97
C ASN A 5 4.06 10.38 -5.99
N PRO A 6 5.16 9.60 -5.81
CA PRO A 6 5.03 8.15 -5.77
C PRO A 6 4.19 7.63 -4.58
N GLU A 7 4.27 8.28 -3.42
CA GLU A 7 3.40 7.97 -2.28
C GLU A 7 1.93 8.24 -2.59
N ARG A 8 1.62 9.35 -3.28
CA ARG A 8 0.25 9.67 -3.74
C ARG A 8 -0.29 8.62 -4.70
N GLU A 9 0.52 8.17 -5.67
CA GLU A 9 0.12 7.15 -6.64
C GLU A 9 -0.21 5.82 -5.94
N LEU A 10 0.65 5.38 -5.02
CA LEU A 10 0.39 4.18 -4.25
C LEU A 10 -0.87 4.33 -3.38
N VAL A 11 -1.09 5.47 -2.73
CA VAL A 11 -2.30 5.72 -1.93
C VAL A 11 -3.55 5.64 -2.79
N ARG A 12 -3.54 6.19 -4.01
CA ARG A 12 -4.66 6.06 -4.94
C ARG A 12 -4.94 4.60 -5.27
N LEU A 13 -3.90 3.81 -5.53
CA LEU A 13 -4.04 2.38 -5.81
C LEU A 13 -4.62 1.62 -4.61
N ILE A 14 -4.10 1.84 -3.39
CA ILE A 14 -4.63 1.23 -2.15
C ILE A 14 -6.12 1.55 -1.98
N ARG A 15 -6.52 2.80 -2.20
CA ARG A 15 -7.93 3.23 -2.11
C ARG A 15 -8.80 2.60 -3.20
N GLN A 16 -8.26 2.32 -4.37
CA GLN A 16 -8.99 1.64 -5.44
C GLN A 16 -9.14 0.14 -5.16
N THR A 17 -8.12 -0.49 -4.57
CA THR A 17 -8.14 -1.92 -4.23
C THR A 17 -9.28 -2.29 -3.28
N GLN A 18 -9.56 -1.45 -2.26
CA GLN A 18 -10.53 -1.71 -1.17
C GLN A 18 -10.22 -2.98 -0.35
N PHE A 19 -10.23 -4.16 -0.98
CA PHE A 19 -9.86 -5.45 -0.41
C PHE A 19 -8.96 -6.20 -1.37
N GLY A 20 -7.82 -6.71 -0.88
CA GLY A 20 -6.94 -7.56 -1.67
C GLY A 20 -5.46 -7.35 -1.38
N CYS A 21 -4.62 -7.52 -2.42
CA CYS A 21 -3.18 -7.34 -2.33
C CYS A 21 -2.62 -6.57 -3.53
N ILE A 22 -1.74 -5.61 -3.27
CA ILE A 22 -0.87 -5.01 -4.28
C ILE A 22 0.50 -5.68 -4.15
N SER A 23 0.96 -6.35 -5.19
CA SER A 23 2.20 -7.13 -5.17
C SER A 23 3.29 -6.52 -6.05
N ASN A 24 4.53 -6.94 -5.81
CA ASN A 24 5.74 -6.53 -6.55
C ASN A 24 6.00 -5.02 -6.56
N ILE A 25 5.73 -4.32 -5.45
CA ILE A 25 6.05 -2.89 -5.33
C ILE A 25 7.55 -2.76 -5.07
N LYS A 26 8.26 -2.16 -6.00
CA LYS A 26 9.69 -1.87 -5.83
C LYS A 26 9.85 -0.65 -4.91
N LEU A 27 10.84 -0.70 -4.01
CA LEU A 27 11.25 0.43 -3.20
C LEU A 27 12.62 0.93 -3.68
N VAL A 28 12.72 2.22 -3.94
CA VAL A 28 13.96 2.92 -4.30
C VAL A 28 14.12 4.13 -3.39
N ALA A 29 15.17 4.16 -2.57
CA ALA A 29 15.42 5.23 -1.60
C ALA A 29 14.20 5.57 -0.70
N GLY A 30 13.44 4.54 -0.31
CA GLY A 30 12.27 4.61 0.55
C GLY A 30 11.00 5.07 -0.16
N GLN A 31 11.03 5.21 -1.49
CA GLN A 31 9.88 5.57 -2.31
C GLN A 31 9.33 4.34 -3.06
N PRO A 32 8.00 4.15 -3.11
CA PRO A 32 7.41 3.10 -3.91
C PRO A 32 7.51 3.43 -5.40
N VAL A 33 7.80 2.43 -6.22
CA VAL A 33 7.79 2.54 -7.68
C VAL A 33 6.78 1.54 -8.19
N LEU A 34 5.71 2.06 -8.82
CA LEU A 34 4.71 1.26 -9.51
C LEU A 34 5.14 1.15 -10.98
N ASP A 35 5.37 -0.07 -11.44
CA ASP A 35 5.81 -0.36 -12.81
C ASP A 35 4.98 -1.50 -13.40
N SER A 36 5.37 -1.98 -14.59
CA SER A 36 4.66 -3.05 -15.30
C SER A 36 4.63 -4.40 -14.56
N ASN A 37 5.45 -4.60 -13.53
CA ASN A 37 5.47 -5.81 -12.72
C ASN A 37 4.56 -5.70 -11.49
N THR A 38 4.13 -4.49 -11.13
CA THR A 38 3.18 -4.27 -10.05
C THR A 38 1.83 -4.86 -10.45
N SER A 39 1.26 -5.72 -9.60
CA SER A 39 -0.06 -6.30 -9.87
C SER A 39 -1.00 -6.14 -8.67
N VAL A 40 -2.29 -6.18 -8.95
CA VAL A 40 -3.33 -6.03 -7.94
C VAL A 40 -4.26 -7.24 -8.01
N SER A 41 -4.41 -7.95 -6.90
CA SER A 41 -5.50 -8.89 -6.69
C SER A 41 -6.62 -8.19 -5.93
N ILE A 42 -7.85 -8.35 -6.39
CA ILE A 42 -9.05 -7.85 -5.71
C ILE A 42 -9.75 -9.03 -5.04
N GLU A 43 -10.03 -8.88 -3.75
CA GLU A 43 -10.79 -9.84 -2.97
C GLU A 43 -12.25 -9.40 -2.92
N PHE A 44 -13.16 -10.27 -3.37
CA PHE A 44 -14.60 -10.06 -3.24
C PHE A 44 -15.11 -10.78 -2.00
N LYS A 45 -15.83 -10.06 -1.13
CA LYS A 45 -16.59 -10.72 -0.07
C LYS A 45 -17.74 -11.49 -0.71
N LEU A 46 -17.89 -12.77 -0.33
CA LEU A 46 -19.00 -13.61 -0.78
C LEU A 46 -20.22 -13.52 0.15
N SER A 47 -20.10 -12.79 1.27
CA SER A 47 -21.19 -12.52 2.20
C SER A 47 -20.93 -11.24 3.02
N GLY A 48 -22.01 -10.62 3.49
CA GLY A 48 -21.99 -9.36 4.24
C GLY A 48 -22.17 -8.12 3.37
N THR A 49 -22.52 -7.01 4.01
CA THR A 49 -22.67 -5.71 3.34
C THR A 49 -21.29 -5.09 3.16
N GLU A 50 -20.97 -4.62 1.95
CA GLU A 50 -19.78 -3.79 1.77
C GLU A 50 -19.94 -2.48 2.55
N PRO A 51 -18.95 -2.08 3.36
CA PRO A 51 -19.03 -0.81 4.05
C PRO A 51 -19.07 0.33 3.04
N THR A 52 -19.80 1.40 3.38
CA THR A 52 -19.84 2.60 2.57
C THR A 52 -18.42 3.14 2.40
N LYS A 53 -17.99 3.29 1.15
CA LYS A 53 -16.68 3.86 0.84
C LYS A 53 -16.59 5.28 1.41
N GLU A 54 -15.67 5.49 2.34
CA GLU A 54 -15.43 6.80 2.93
C GLU A 54 -14.75 7.72 1.91
N VAL A 55 -15.37 8.87 1.63
CA VAL A 55 -14.81 9.89 0.71
C VAL A 55 -13.92 10.83 1.51
N LEU A 56 -12.70 10.38 1.80
CA LEU A 56 -11.69 11.21 2.45
C LEU A 56 -10.91 12.06 1.45
N SER A 57 -10.53 13.27 1.89
CA SER A 57 -9.50 14.08 1.23
C SER A 57 -8.16 13.35 1.22
N GLU A 58 -7.26 13.68 0.28
CA GLU A 58 -5.90 13.11 0.28
C GLU A 58 -5.15 13.41 1.59
N GLN A 59 -5.40 14.59 2.20
CA GLN A 59 -4.74 14.99 3.44
C GLN A 59 -5.22 14.19 4.65
N ASP A 60 -6.53 13.97 4.78
CA ASP A 60 -7.09 13.21 5.89
C ASP A 60 -6.73 11.73 5.79
N TYR A 61 -6.72 11.20 4.56
CA TYR A 61 -6.26 9.84 4.31
C TYR A 61 -4.78 9.66 4.70
N ALA A 62 -3.91 10.61 4.35
CA ALA A 62 -2.49 10.57 4.71
C ALA A 62 -2.23 10.61 6.23
N ARG A 63 -3.18 11.10 7.03
CA ARG A 63 -3.10 11.14 8.50
C ARG A 63 -3.48 9.81 9.16
N ARG A 64 -4.10 8.87 8.42
CA ARG A 64 -4.43 7.54 8.95
C ARG A 64 -3.16 6.86 9.46
N PRO A 65 -3.17 6.29 10.68
CA PRO A 65 -1.96 5.72 11.28
C PRO A 65 -1.35 4.61 10.42
N GLN A 66 -2.18 3.81 9.74
CA GLN A 66 -1.73 2.76 8.83
C GLN A 66 -0.89 3.30 7.67
N VAL A 67 -1.30 4.43 7.10
CA VAL A 67 -0.61 5.09 5.97
C VAL A 67 0.71 5.68 6.44
N ARG A 68 0.71 6.33 7.61
CA ARG A 68 1.94 6.85 8.22
C ARG A 68 2.95 5.72 8.49
N THR A 69 2.50 4.65 9.15
CA THR A 69 3.35 3.49 9.45
C THR A 69 3.89 2.84 8.17
N LEU A 70 3.08 2.72 7.10
CA LEU A 70 3.54 2.19 5.82
C LEU A 70 4.75 2.98 5.28
N PHE A 71 4.63 4.31 5.20
CA PHE A 71 5.70 5.14 4.64
C PHE A 71 6.90 5.29 5.58
N GLU A 72 6.70 5.25 6.89
CA GLU A 72 7.80 5.12 7.85
C GLU A 72 8.59 3.83 7.61
N ARG A 73 7.91 2.70 7.39
CA ARG A 73 8.57 1.43 7.05
C ARG A 73 9.30 1.51 5.72
N PHE A 74 8.72 2.13 4.69
CA PHE A 74 9.42 2.29 3.41
C PHE A 74 10.71 3.08 3.56
N ARG A 75 10.68 4.20 4.29
CA ARG A 75 11.87 5.00 4.61
C ARG A 75 12.94 4.18 5.35
N THR A 76 12.54 3.36 6.32
CA THR A 76 13.47 2.47 7.04
C THR A 76 14.05 1.37 6.13
N LEU A 77 13.26 0.83 5.22
CA LEU A 77 13.71 -0.21 4.29
C LEU A 77 14.68 0.33 3.25
N GLY A 78 14.45 1.54 2.75
CA GLY A 78 15.27 2.18 1.71
C GLY A 78 15.09 1.51 0.35
N ASN A 79 15.67 0.32 0.16
CA ASN A 79 15.58 -0.42 -1.09
C ASN A 79 15.03 -1.83 -0.85
N GLY A 80 14.34 -2.37 -1.86
CA GLY A 80 13.86 -3.75 -1.83
C GLY A 80 12.57 -3.92 -2.62
N THR A 81 11.91 -5.06 -2.40
CA THR A 81 10.62 -5.35 -3.02
C THR A 81 9.62 -5.75 -1.94
N VAL A 82 8.51 -5.02 -1.87
CA VAL A 82 7.32 -5.45 -1.15
C VAL A 82 6.66 -6.52 -2.00
N GLU A 83 6.69 -7.76 -1.51
CA GLU A 83 6.13 -8.90 -2.22
C GLU A 83 4.61 -8.83 -2.23
N CYS A 84 4.00 -8.44 -1.11
CA CYS A 84 2.57 -8.19 -1.03
C CYS A 84 2.26 -7.13 0.02
N LEU A 85 1.52 -6.10 -0.38
CA LEU A 85 0.87 -5.14 0.49
C LEU A 85 -0.62 -5.48 0.53
N HIS A 86 -1.07 -6.05 1.64
CA HIS A 86 -2.48 -6.34 1.84
C HIS A 86 -3.26 -5.08 2.19
N VAL A 87 -4.42 -4.96 1.57
CA VAL A 87 -5.35 -3.84 1.71
C VAL A 87 -6.66 -4.36 2.28
N ARG A 88 -7.20 -3.66 3.28
CA ARG A 88 -8.54 -3.89 3.84
C ARG A 88 -9.22 -2.56 4.04
N ASP A 89 -10.49 -2.46 3.65
CA ASP A 89 -11.27 -1.22 3.74
C ASP A 89 -10.56 -0.01 3.11
N GLY A 90 -9.81 -0.25 2.04
CA GLY A 90 -9.03 0.76 1.34
C GLY A 90 -7.88 1.33 2.18
N LEU A 91 -7.39 0.62 3.20
CA LEU A 91 -6.25 0.98 4.04
C LEU A 91 -5.16 -0.11 4.01
N PRO A 92 -3.88 0.26 4.16
CA PRO A 92 -2.81 -0.70 4.39
C PRO A 92 -3.10 -1.52 5.64
N PHE A 93 -2.99 -2.85 5.53
CA PHE A 93 -3.25 -3.76 6.65
C PHE A 93 -2.00 -4.50 7.10
N LYS A 94 -1.28 -5.13 6.17
CA LYS A 94 -0.01 -5.82 6.43
C LYS A 94 0.84 -5.82 5.16
N MET A 95 2.15 -5.96 5.31
CA MET A 95 3.04 -6.12 4.16
C MET A 95 4.07 -7.23 4.39
N THR A 96 4.42 -7.92 3.32
CA THR A 96 5.51 -8.91 3.29
C THR A 96 6.61 -8.39 2.37
N ILE A 97 7.85 -8.55 2.81
CA ILE A 97 9.04 -8.16 2.03
C ILE A 97 9.84 -9.41 1.70
N LYS A 98 10.31 -9.49 0.46
CA LYS A 98 11.22 -10.55 0.04
C LYS A 98 12.66 -10.10 0.30
N ARG A 99 13.42 -10.89 1.06
CA ARG A 99 14.85 -10.68 1.32
C ARG A 99 15.60 -11.98 1.06
N LYS A 100 16.85 -11.86 0.60
CA LYS A 100 17.75 -13.02 0.60
C LYS A 100 18.06 -13.38 2.06
N ALA A 101 18.04 -14.67 2.37
CA ALA A 101 18.58 -15.15 3.64
C ALA A 101 20.07 -14.76 3.70
N LEU A 102 20.50 -14.16 4.80
CA LEU A 102 21.92 -14.07 5.11
C LEU A 102 22.32 -15.48 5.55
N ILE A 103 23.06 -16.17 4.69
CA ILE A 103 23.74 -17.43 5.00
C ILE A 103 25.15 -17.10 5.45
#